data_AF-A0AA46DWS8-F1
#
_entry.id   AF-A0AA46DWS8-F1
#
_cell.length_a   1.000
_cell.length_b   1.000
_cell.length_c   1.000
_cell.angle_alpha   90.00
_cell.angle_beta   90.00
_cell.angle_gamma   90.00
#
_symmetry.space_group_name_H-M   'P 1'
#
loop_
_entity.id
_entity.type
_entity.pdbx_description
1 polymer ?
#
loop_
_entity_poly.entity_id
_entity_poly.type
_entity_poly.pdbx_seq_one_letter_code
_entity_poly.pdbx_strand_id
1 'polypeptide(L)'
;MNVSKIENMINYINSSKTPKNKAFNEFAVEFYLETRDIPLSKFLKVRNYTSKTPKIMNTKKAGELIIESKNNPKILTFLNDNGYNDIPELNYSAIMLLRKVTPEKNWKKVIKYLKGQGTIDEINRKNKKTLLPEDKENIEIYLKEKLEITSDEFHNFLNLYSKIINNKELKKSINKLV
;
A
#
# COMPACT_ATOMS: atom_id res chain seq x y z
N MET A 1 6.42 -28.76 4.97
CA MET A 1 5.41 -27.68 4.90
C MET A 1 4.22 -28.05 5.75
N ASN A 2 3.90 -27.28 6.79
CA ASN A 2 2.74 -27.56 7.64
C ASN A 2 1.55 -26.67 7.21
N VAL A 3 0.68 -27.22 6.36
CA VAL A 3 -0.49 -26.50 5.81
C VAL A 3 -1.43 -26.02 6.91
N SER A 4 -1.69 -26.86 7.92
CA SER A 4 -2.56 -26.51 9.06
C SER A 4 -2.01 -25.32 9.85
N LYS A 5 -0.68 -25.27 10.05
CA LYS A 5 -0.02 -24.11 10.68
C LYS A 5 -0.26 -22.83 9.89
N ILE A 6 -0.05 -22.85 8.58
CA ILE A 6 -0.26 -21.68 7.71
C ILE A 6 -1.72 -21.22 7.72
N GLU A 7 -2.68 -22.14 7.66
CA GLU A 7 -4.12 -21.84 7.75
C GLU A 7 -4.47 -21.20 9.10
N ASN A 8 -3.93 -21.71 10.20
CA ASN A 8 -4.12 -21.11 11.53
C ASN A 8 -3.56 -19.69 11.60
N MET A 9 -2.36 -19.46 11.05
CA MET A 9 -1.77 -18.11 10.99
C MET A 9 -2.62 -17.16 10.12
N ILE A 10 -3.15 -17.64 8.99
CA ILE A 10 -4.07 -16.87 8.15
C ILE A 10 -5.34 -16.49 8.94
N ASN A 11 -5.88 -17.39 9.77
CA ASN A 11 -7.06 -17.09 10.59
C ASN A 11 -6.77 -15.99 11.64
N TYR A 12 -5.58 -15.99 12.26
CA TYR A 12 -5.13 -14.88 13.11
C TYR A 12 -5.03 -13.57 12.32
N ILE A 13 -4.42 -13.58 11.13
CA ILE A 13 -4.32 -12.41 10.26
C ILE A 13 -5.71 -11.88 9.90
N ASN A 14 -6.62 -12.75 9.49
CA ASN A 14 -7.98 -12.37 9.08
C ASN A 14 -8.74 -11.70 10.22
N SER A 15 -8.55 -12.18 11.45
CA SER A 15 -9.18 -11.63 12.65
C SER A 15 -8.45 -10.43 13.26
N SER A 16 -7.38 -9.92 12.64
CA SER A 16 -6.55 -8.83 13.20
C SER A 16 -5.95 -9.17 14.56
N LYS A 17 -5.67 -10.45 14.82
CA LYS A 17 -5.09 -10.93 16.08
C LYS A 17 -3.71 -11.50 15.85
N THR A 18 -2.92 -11.57 16.91
CA THR A 18 -1.74 -12.43 16.99
C THR A 18 -2.01 -13.54 18.00
N PRO A 19 -1.26 -14.65 17.97
CA PRO A 19 -1.30 -15.64 19.05
C PRO A 19 -1.06 -14.99 20.41
N LYS A 20 -1.72 -15.49 21.46
CA LYS A 20 -1.49 -15.02 22.84
C LYS A 20 0.01 -15.17 23.15
N ASN A 21 0.64 -14.12 23.66
CA ASN A 21 2.08 -14.03 23.97
C ASN A 21 3.02 -13.94 22.76
N LYS A 22 2.55 -13.44 21.61
CA LYS A 22 3.43 -13.19 20.47
C LYS A 22 3.28 -11.74 19.99
N ALA A 23 4.42 -11.05 19.91
CA ALA A 23 4.48 -9.74 19.30
C ALA A 23 4.12 -9.84 17.81
N PHE A 24 3.59 -8.77 17.24
CA PHE A 24 3.25 -8.74 15.82
C PHE A 24 4.48 -8.98 14.94
N ASN A 25 5.63 -8.38 15.26
CA ASN A 25 6.85 -8.55 14.46
C ASN A 25 7.32 -10.02 14.44
N GLU A 26 7.31 -10.68 15.59
CA GLU A 26 7.63 -12.11 15.69
C GLU A 26 6.67 -12.98 14.87
N PHE A 27 5.37 -12.69 14.97
CA PHE A 27 4.33 -13.38 14.22
C PHE A 27 4.49 -13.18 12.70
N ALA A 28 4.78 -11.96 12.26
CA ALA A 28 4.98 -11.64 10.84
C ALA A 28 6.23 -12.32 10.28
N VAL A 29 7.34 -12.33 11.03
CA VAL A 29 8.57 -13.05 10.68
C VAL A 29 8.31 -14.54 10.54
N GLU A 30 7.67 -15.17 11.53
CA GLU A 30 7.31 -16.59 11.45
C GLU A 30 6.42 -16.86 10.22
N PHE A 31 5.43 -16.01 9.97
CA PHE A 31 4.53 -16.18 8.84
C PHE A 31 5.28 -16.09 7.50
N TYR A 32 6.22 -15.15 7.38
CA TYR A 32 7.08 -15.05 6.21
C TYR A 32 7.93 -16.31 6.05
N LEU A 33 8.60 -16.79 7.10
CA LEU A 33 9.48 -17.96 7.04
C LEU A 33 8.72 -19.23 6.60
N GLU A 34 7.50 -19.43 7.11
CA GLU A 34 6.62 -20.56 6.78
C GLU A 34 6.04 -20.46 5.36
N THR A 35 5.97 -19.26 4.79
CA THR A 35 5.32 -19.01 3.49
C THR A 35 6.27 -18.52 2.40
N ARG A 36 7.57 -18.42 2.64
CA ARG A 36 8.53 -17.81 1.69
C ARG A 36 8.59 -18.59 0.37
N ASP A 37 8.61 -19.92 0.47
CA ASP A 37 8.80 -20.84 -0.66
C ASP A 37 7.48 -21.27 -1.33
N ILE A 38 6.34 -20.77 -0.84
CA ILE A 38 5.04 -21.07 -1.44
C ILE A 38 4.55 -19.92 -2.32
N PRO A 39 3.89 -20.23 -3.46
CA PRO A 39 3.12 -19.26 -4.21
C PRO A 39 1.86 -18.89 -3.42
N LEU A 40 2.00 -18.03 -2.40
CA LEU A 40 0.96 -17.73 -1.42
C LEU A 40 -0.35 -17.26 -2.09
N SER A 41 -0.27 -16.46 -3.14
CA SER A 41 -1.45 -16.04 -3.92
C SER A 41 -2.23 -17.22 -4.50
N LYS A 42 -1.55 -18.27 -4.99
CA LYS A 42 -2.20 -19.49 -5.50
C LYS A 42 -2.80 -20.30 -4.35
N PHE A 43 -2.05 -20.46 -3.26
CA PHE A 43 -2.51 -21.13 -2.04
C PHE A 43 -3.81 -20.51 -1.50
N LEU A 44 -3.85 -19.19 -1.36
CA LEU A 44 -5.01 -18.46 -0.85
C LEU A 44 -6.24 -18.58 -1.76
N LYS A 45 -6.05 -18.58 -3.09
CA LYS A 45 -7.15 -18.77 -4.06
C LYS A 45 -7.79 -20.14 -3.93
N VAL A 46 -6.97 -21.20 -3.88
CA VAL A 46 -7.45 -22.60 -3.75
C VAL A 46 -8.22 -22.81 -2.44
N ARG A 47 -7.86 -22.05 -1.39
CA ARG A 47 -8.48 -22.13 -0.06
C ARG A 47 -9.57 -21.07 0.18
N ASN A 48 -10.04 -20.38 -0.87
CA ASN A 48 -11.12 -19.39 -0.81
C ASN A 48 -10.88 -18.16 0.09
N TYR A 49 -9.62 -17.73 0.29
CA TYR A 49 -9.26 -16.54 1.09
C TYR A 49 -9.20 -15.22 0.29
N THR A 50 -9.95 -15.11 -0.81
CA THR A 50 -9.77 -14.05 -1.82
C THR A 50 -10.00 -12.62 -1.29
N SER A 51 -10.99 -12.40 -0.42
CA SER A 51 -11.37 -11.07 0.11
C SER A 51 -10.37 -10.46 1.10
N LYS A 52 -9.45 -11.26 1.67
CA LYS A 52 -8.47 -10.82 2.69
C LYS A 52 -7.02 -10.90 2.21
N THR A 53 -6.83 -11.22 0.93
CA THR A 53 -5.51 -11.31 0.27
C THR A 53 -4.58 -10.13 0.59
N PRO A 54 -5.01 -8.84 0.53
CA PRO A 54 -4.09 -7.73 0.75
C PRO A 54 -3.43 -7.74 2.14
N LYS A 55 -4.20 -8.09 3.18
CA LYS A 55 -3.70 -8.10 4.56
C LYS A 55 -2.75 -9.26 4.83
N ILE A 56 -3.07 -10.43 4.27
CA ILE A 56 -2.21 -11.62 4.35
C ILE A 56 -0.88 -11.35 3.62
N MET A 57 -0.95 -10.81 2.41
CA MET A 57 0.24 -10.47 1.62
C MET A 57 1.10 -9.39 2.31
N ASN A 58 0.47 -8.37 2.89
CA ASN A 58 1.19 -7.32 3.64
C ASN A 58 1.81 -7.87 4.93
N THR A 59 1.21 -8.85 5.59
CA THR A 59 1.80 -9.51 6.76
C THR A 59 3.04 -10.32 6.35
N LYS A 60 2.98 -11.06 5.24
CA LYS A 60 4.16 -11.73 4.66
C LYS A 60 5.26 -10.70 4.33
N LYS A 61 4.90 -9.57 3.70
CA LYS A 61 5.86 -8.51 3.36
C LYS A 61 6.47 -7.83 4.58
N ALA A 62 5.74 -7.72 5.69
CA ALA A 62 6.25 -7.19 6.95
C ALA A 62 7.34 -8.11 7.53
N GLY A 63 7.10 -9.43 7.56
CA GLY A 63 8.10 -10.40 7.99
C GLY A 63 9.38 -10.36 7.15
N GLU A 64 9.24 -10.26 5.83
CA GLU A 64 10.36 -10.06 4.90
C GLU A 64 11.14 -8.77 5.24
N LEU A 65 10.44 -7.64 5.36
CA LEU A 65 11.05 -6.34 5.67
C LEU A 65 11.83 -6.39 6.99
N ILE A 66 11.28 -7.01 8.03
CA ILE A 66 11.93 -7.11 9.35
C ILE A 66 13.25 -7.90 9.22
N ILE A 67 13.25 -9.05 8.54
CA ILE A 67 14.46 -9.85 8.33
C ILE A 67 15.50 -9.07 7.51
N GLU A 68 15.08 -8.48 6.38
CA GLU A 68 15.95 -7.67 5.52
C GLU A 68 16.60 -6.52 6.30
N SER A 69 15.86 -5.93 7.25
CA SER A 69 16.32 -4.77 8.02
C SER A 69 17.31 -5.14 9.12
N LYS A 70 17.08 -6.27 9.82
CA LYS A 70 18.01 -6.78 10.85
C LYS A 70 19.42 -7.03 10.30
N ASN A 71 19.50 -7.40 9.02
CA ASN A 71 20.77 -7.69 8.35
C ASN A 71 21.32 -6.49 7.55
N ASN A 72 20.74 -5.30 7.69
CA ASN A 72 21.11 -4.13 6.88
C ASN A 72 21.51 -2.93 7.75
N PRO A 73 22.83 -2.68 7.93
CA PRO A 73 23.33 -1.58 8.75
C PRO A 73 22.77 -0.21 8.37
N LYS A 74 22.57 0.07 7.07
CA LYS A 74 22.03 1.36 6.61
C LYS A 74 20.60 1.58 7.11
N ILE A 75 19.79 0.52 7.15
CA ILE A 75 18.43 0.58 7.66
C ILE A 75 18.43 0.73 9.19
N LEU A 76 19.30 0.01 9.89
CA LEU A 76 19.45 0.16 11.34
C LEU A 76 19.88 1.58 11.72
N THR A 77 20.84 2.17 11.01
CA THR A 77 21.23 3.57 11.18
C THR A 77 20.05 4.51 10.91
N PHE A 78 19.34 4.33 9.79
CA PHE A 78 18.16 5.14 9.47
C PHE A 78 17.07 5.09 10.56
N LEU A 79 16.84 3.92 11.17
CA LEU A 79 15.88 3.74 12.25
C LEU A 79 16.36 4.43 13.53
N ASN A 80 17.64 4.30 13.86
CA ASN A 80 18.26 4.97 15.00
C ASN A 80 18.19 6.49 14.88
N ASP A 81 18.55 7.05 13.71
CA ASP A 81 18.40 8.48 13.40
C ASP A 81 16.95 8.97 13.53
N ASN A 82 15.98 8.05 13.47
CA ASN A 82 14.56 8.33 13.65
C ASN A 82 14.03 8.06 15.07
N GLY A 83 14.90 7.74 16.03
CA GLY A 83 14.55 7.53 17.44
C GLY A 83 14.22 6.08 17.81
N TYR A 84 14.62 5.11 16.99
CA TYR A 84 14.37 3.69 17.23
C TYR A 84 15.68 2.92 17.40
N ASN A 85 15.93 2.46 18.62
CA ASN A 85 17.13 1.68 18.97
C ASN A 85 17.13 0.25 18.38
N ASP A 86 15.97 -0.23 17.95
CA ASP A 86 15.77 -1.52 17.26
C ASP A 86 14.61 -1.38 16.25
N ILE A 87 14.31 -2.44 15.49
CA ILE A 87 13.18 -2.51 14.58
C ILE A 87 11.88 -2.21 15.36
N PRO A 88 11.14 -1.14 15.04
CA PRO A 88 9.93 -0.79 15.76
C PRO A 88 8.85 -1.86 15.59
N GLU A 89 8.05 -2.03 16.64
CA GLU A 89 6.91 -2.95 16.61
C GLU A 89 5.85 -2.46 15.61
N LEU A 90 5.54 -3.31 14.63
CA LEU A 90 4.52 -3.02 13.62
C LEU A 90 3.14 -3.50 14.08
N ASN A 91 2.11 -3.13 13.33
CA ASN A 91 0.76 -3.62 13.53
C ASN A 91 0.03 -3.73 12.19
N TYR A 92 -1.19 -4.29 12.20
CA TYR A 92 -1.99 -4.47 10.99
C TYR A 92 -2.30 -3.18 10.23
N SER A 93 -2.26 -2.03 10.89
CA SER A 93 -2.45 -0.72 10.26
C SER A 93 -1.17 -0.25 9.56
N ALA A 94 -0.02 -0.33 10.23
CA ALA A 94 1.27 0.10 9.69
C ALA A 94 1.66 -0.68 8.43
N ILE A 95 1.40 -2.00 8.41
CA ILE A 95 1.77 -2.85 7.27
C ILE A 95 0.98 -2.52 5.99
N MET A 96 -0.14 -1.78 6.07
CA MET A 96 -0.91 -1.35 4.89
C MET A 96 -0.15 -0.33 4.03
N LEU A 97 0.93 0.25 4.55
CA LEU A 97 1.81 1.18 3.84
C LEU A 97 2.87 0.47 2.99
N LEU A 98 3.09 -0.83 3.23
CA LEU A 98 4.15 -1.60 2.57
C LEU A 98 3.85 -1.78 1.08
N ARG A 99 4.89 -1.64 0.26
CA ARG A 99 4.84 -1.84 -1.19
C ARG A 99 6.04 -2.67 -1.66
N LYS A 100 5.99 -3.13 -2.91
CA LYS A 100 7.11 -3.80 -3.59
C LYS A 100 8.17 -2.77 -4.01
N VAL A 101 8.82 -2.18 -3.02
CA VAL A 101 9.88 -1.17 -3.13
C VAL A 101 11.00 -1.50 -2.13
N THR A 102 12.09 -0.73 -2.15
CA THR A 102 13.23 -0.93 -1.24
C THR A 102 12.82 -0.84 0.24
N PRO A 103 13.55 -1.51 1.16
CA PRO A 103 13.31 -1.43 2.60
C PRO A 103 13.26 0.01 3.12
N GLU A 104 14.20 0.85 2.69
CA GLU A 104 14.28 2.26 3.07
C GLU A 104 13.00 3.03 2.70
N LYS A 105 12.47 2.83 1.48
CA LYS A 105 11.23 3.48 1.04
C LYS A 105 10.02 3.02 1.86
N ASN A 106 9.98 1.75 2.25
CA ASN A 106 8.93 1.24 3.13
C ASN A 106 9.07 1.82 4.55
N TRP A 107 10.27 1.83 5.13
CA TRP A 107 10.52 2.39 6.45
C TRP A 107 10.21 3.89 6.52
N LYS A 108 10.58 4.69 5.51
CA LYS A 108 10.19 6.11 5.44
C LYS A 108 8.69 6.33 5.59
N LYS A 109 7.84 5.43 5.06
CA LYS A 109 6.37 5.54 5.21
C LYS A 109 5.91 5.07 6.58
N VAL A 110 6.42 3.93 7.03
CA VAL A 110 6.08 3.34 8.32
C VAL A 110 6.44 4.29 9.46
N ILE A 111 7.63 4.89 9.44
CA ILE A 111 8.06 5.84 10.47
C ILE A 111 7.18 7.09 10.50
N LYS A 112 6.79 7.64 9.35
CA LYS A 112 5.82 8.77 9.30
C LYS A 112 4.51 8.40 10.01
N TYR A 113 4.01 7.20 9.78
CA TYR A 113 2.80 6.71 10.43
C TYR A 113 2.98 6.51 11.94
N LEU A 114 4.05 5.85 12.35
CA LEU A 114 4.34 5.60 13.78
C LEU A 114 4.57 6.90 14.57
N LYS A 115 5.11 7.94 13.93
CA LYS A 115 5.26 9.28 14.51
C LYS A 115 3.99 10.14 14.45
N GLY A 116 2.87 9.61 13.97
CA GLY A 116 1.61 10.36 13.85
C GLY A 116 1.62 11.47 12.80
N GLN A 117 2.55 11.44 11.84
CA GLN A 117 2.72 12.49 10.81
C GLN A 117 1.75 12.36 9.61
N GLY A 118 0.73 11.52 9.76
CA GLY A 118 -0.37 11.36 8.82
C GLY A 118 -1.06 10.01 8.92
N THR A 119 -2.28 9.95 8.39
CA THR A 119 -3.05 8.70 8.25
C THR A 119 -2.46 7.80 7.16
N ILE A 120 -2.90 6.54 7.12
CA ILE A 120 -2.53 5.59 6.06
C ILE A 120 -2.85 6.18 4.68
N ASP A 121 -4.01 6.80 4.54
CA ASP A 121 -4.47 7.39 3.29
C ASP A 121 -3.63 8.61 2.89
N GLU A 122 -3.32 9.50 3.83
CA GLU A 122 -2.48 10.66 3.56
C GLU A 122 -1.06 10.26 3.13
N ILE A 123 -0.45 9.29 3.83
CA ILE A 123 0.90 8.82 3.52
C ILE A 123 0.93 8.09 2.17
N ASN A 124 -0.12 7.34 1.84
CA ASN A 124 -0.26 6.71 0.53
C ASN A 124 -0.49 7.74 -0.58
N ARG A 125 -1.30 8.78 -0.34
CA ARG A 125 -1.61 9.87 -1.28
C ARG A 125 -0.42 10.80 -1.53
N LYS A 126 0.44 11.07 -0.54
CA LYS A 126 1.68 11.87 -0.69
C LYS A 126 2.66 11.30 -1.72
N ASN A 127 2.44 10.08 -2.23
CA ASN A 127 3.20 9.49 -3.35
C ASN A 127 2.49 9.57 -4.72
N LYS A 128 1.24 10.04 -4.79
CA LYS A 128 0.74 10.62 -6.04
C LYS A 128 1.48 11.94 -6.15
N LYS A 129 2.32 12.14 -7.18
CA LYS A 129 2.90 13.45 -7.49
C LYS A 129 1.78 14.48 -7.38
N THR A 130 1.82 15.33 -6.36
CA THR A 130 1.05 16.57 -6.41
C THR A 130 1.74 17.36 -7.50
N LEU A 131 1.09 17.49 -8.65
CA LEU A 131 1.59 18.31 -9.74
C LEU A 131 1.82 19.71 -9.18
N LEU A 132 3.01 20.27 -9.42
CA LEU A 132 3.29 21.67 -9.11
C LEU A 132 2.29 22.55 -9.88
N PRO A 133 2.02 23.79 -9.44
CA PRO A 133 1.14 24.70 -10.17
C PRO A 133 1.54 24.81 -11.66
N GLU A 134 2.84 24.94 -11.93
CA GLU A 134 3.42 24.97 -13.28
C GLU A 134 3.17 23.66 -14.07
N ASP A 135 3.28 22.50 -13.43
CA ASP A 135 2.97 21.21 -14.08
C ASP A 135 1.49 21.12 -14.48
N LYS A 136 0.59 21.64 -13.64
CA LYS A 136 -0.85 21.67 -13.94
C LYS A 136 -1.15 22.61 -15.09
N GLU A 137 -0.51 23.77 -15.11
CA GLU A 137 -0.64 24.76 -16.18
C GLU A 137 -0.11 24.21 -17.51
N ASN A 138 1.04 23.54 -17.51
CA ASN A 138 1.57 22.88 -18.70
C ASN A 138 0.64 21.78 -19.23
N ILE A 139 0.02 21.00 -18.34
CA ILE A 139 -0.98 19.98 -18.74
C ILE A 139 -2.23 20.65 -19.32
N GLU A 140 -2.69 21.76 -18.72
CA GLU A 140 -3.83 22.53 -19.20
C GLU A 140 -3.57 23.11 -20.59
N ILE A 141 -2.41 23.74 -20.81
CA ILE A 141 -1.98 24.26 -22.11
C ILE A 141 -1.96 23.13 -23.14
N TYR A 142 -1.28 22.01 -22.81
CA TYR A 142 -1.20 20.86 -23.70
C TYR A 142 -2.58 20.33 -24.11
N LEU A 143 -3.51 20.20 -23.15
CA LEU A 143 -4.85 19.69 -23.44
C LEU A 143 -5.67 20.67 -24.29
N LYS A 144 -5.59 21.98 -24.02
CA LYS A 144 -6.25 23.01 -24.84
C LYS A 144 -5.73 23.01 -26.27
N GLU A 145 -4.41 22.92 -26.45
CA GLU A 145 -3.78 22.85 -27.77
C GLU A 145 -4.19 21.59 -28.54
N LYS A 146 -4.18 20.42 -27.88
CA LYS A 146 -4.49 19.14 -28.55
C LYS A 146 -5.97 18.93 -28.84
N LEU A 147 -6.84 19.53 -28.04
CA LEU A 147 -8.28 19.47 -28.25
C LEU A 147 -8.79 20.68 -29.06
N GLU A 148 -7.92 21.65 -29.34
CA GLU A 148 -8.23 22.90 -30.06
C GLU A 148 -9.41 23.65 -29.42
N ILE A 149 -9.40 23.76 -28.08
CA ILE A 149 -10.49 24.37 -27.29
C ILE A 149 -10.03 25.59 -26.51
N THR A 150 -10.97 26.51 -26.28
CA THR A 150 -10.80 27.71 -25.46
C THR A 150 -10.75 27.39 -23.96
N SER A 151 -10.38 28.39 -23.15
CA SER A 151 -10.37 28.26 -21.68
C SER A 151 -11.76 27.95 -21.09
N ASP A 152 -12.81 28.56 -21.63
CA ASP A 152 -14.18 28.34 -21.14
C ASP A 152 -14.67 26.93 -21.49
N GLU A 153 -14.38 26.48 -22.72
CA GLU A 153 -14.68 25.11 -23.16
C GLU A 153 -13.89 24.08 -22.37
N PHE A 154 -12.62 24.34 -22.06
CA PHE A 154 -11.81 23.48 -21.20
C PHE A 154 -12.38 23.38 -19.79
N HIS A 155 -12.81 24.50 -19.19
CA HIS A 155 -13.43 24.48 -17.86
C HIS A 155 -14.74 23.68 -17.88
N ASN A 156 -15.58 23.89 -18.90
CA ASN A 156 -16.80 23.12 -19.09
C ASN A 156 -16.51 21.62 -19.29
N PHE A 157 -15.52 21.28 -20.11
CA PHE A 157 -15.05 19.91 -20.31
C PHE A 157 -14.64 19.26 -18.99
N LEU A 158 -13.83 19.91 -18.16
CA LEU A 158 -13.43 19.38 -16.85
C LEU A 158 -14.63 19.15 -15.93
N ASN A 159 -15.60 20.07 -15.92
CA ASN A 159 -16.83 19.93 -15.13
C ASN A 159 -17.67 18.73 -15.58
N LEU A 160 -17.88 18.57 -16.89
CA LEU A 160 -18.61 17.43 -17.45
C LEU A 160 -17.84 16.11 -17.20
N TYR A 161 -16.55 16.09 -17.48
CA TYR A 161 -15.68 14.93 -17.27
C TYR A 161 -15.68 14.50 -15.79
N SER A 162 -15.62 15.44 -14.85
CA SER A 162 -15.72 15.18 -13.41
C SER A 162 -17.04 14.47 -13.05
N LYS A 163 -18.17 14.94 -13.61
CA LYS A 163 -19.48 14.28 -13.40
C LYS A 163 -19.49 12.85 -13.98
N ILE A 164 -18.85 12.64 -15.12
CA ILE A 164 -18.74 11.33 -15.79
C ILE A 164 -17.89 10.35 -14.97
N ILE A 165 -16.71 10.73 -14.52
CA ILE A 165 -15.83 9.82 -13.78
C ILE A 165 -16.42 9.41 -12.43
N ASN A 166 -17.22 10.27 -11.82
CA ASN A 166 -17.83 10.05 -10.51
C ASN A 166 -19.17 9.28 -10.59
N ASN A 167 -19.72 9.07 -11.79
CA ASN A 167 -20.93 8.28 -12.01
C ASN A 167 -20.65 7.10 -12.97
N LYS A 168 -20.58 5.88 -12.40
CA LYS A 168 -20.25 4.65 -13.14
C LYS A 168 -21.26 4.32 -14.24
N GLU A 169 -22.53 4.65 -14.06
CA GLU A 169 -23.57 4.42 -15.07
C GLU A 169 -23.44 5.40 -16.22
N LEU A 170 -23.27 6.69 -15.92
CA LEU A 170 -23.06 7.73 -16.93
C LEU A 170 -21.85 7.41 -17.81
N LYS A 171 -20.73 7.01 -17.19
CA LYS A 171 -19.52 6.58 -17.90
C LYS A 171 -19.78 5.37 -18.82
N LYS A 172 -20.50 4.36 -18.33
CA LYS A 172 -20.85 3.18 -19.14
C LYS A 172 -21.73 3.54 -20.34
N SER A 173 -22.67 4.46 -20.16
CA SER A 173 -23.57 4.89 -21.23
C SER A 173 -22.83 5.70 -22.30
N ILE A 174 -21.97 6.63 -21.90
CA ILE A 174 -21.17 7.42 -22.85
C ILE A 174 -20.19 6.53 -23.64
N ASN A 175 -19.54 5.58 -22.98
CA ASN A 175 -18.65 4.60 -23.64
C ASN A 175 -19.34 3.71 -24.68
N LYS A 176 -20.67 3.71 -24.78
CA LYS A 176 -21.40 3.01 -25.85
C LYS A 176 -21.66 3.90 -27.07
N LEU A 177 -21.54 5.22 -26.91
CA LEU A 177 -21.80 6.22 -27.95
C LEU A 177 -20.52 6.65 -28.69
N VAL A 178 -19.36 6.36 -28.11
CA VAL A 178 -18.01 6.65 -28.63
C VAL A 178 -17.27 5.34 -28.78
#